data_AF-A0A0V0VHG7-F1
#
_entry.id   AF-A0A0V0VHG7-F1
#
_cell.length_a   1.000
_cell.length_b   1.000
_cell.length_c   1.000
_cell.angle_alpha   90.00
_cell.angle_beta   90.00
_cell.angle_gamma   90.00
#
_symmetry.space_group_name_H-M   'P 1'
#
loop_
_entity.id
_entity.type
_entity.pdbx_description
1 polymer ?
#
loop_
_entity_poly.entity_id
_entity_poly.type
_entity_poly.pdbx_seq_one_letter_code
_entity_poly.pdbx_strand_id
1 'polypeptide(L)'
;MRAEQCFLQSNGSEVGENFWKECLRDQARFQLFTTTEAAFFTAAYSIICGVGLLSNGLLIYVLFASLKKRNPGDVFIINLALSNFLLAALYIPFLWLPVNEGDFTHGLFFCKFANALPGSNIFCSTLTIAVMAVDRYYAVVNMNKSQISTRNNYFAILVAGLIWIVALALSLPYLLHYNLLSFRFPLEYALRFNKTEEIILFTTCTLRPQSCVDSGLNAEDEKRCTEQVELVVSILQAVFLYLVPLLILVVYCVKLTHFLHKADRRRQLRLLGRRKNHPPPPPPITASSGGIIEAGPVKTPARSTRAIKLLFAMAASYALVWMPFEVLSLYIHLRSSHWTEDTVTKVMR
;
A
#
# COMPACT_ATOMS: atom_id res chain seq x y z
N MET A 1 13.69 30.36 -5.68
CA MET A 1 13.39 30.71 -7.08
C MET A 1 14.28 31.89 -7.48
N ARG A 2 15.12 31.80 -8.52
CA ARG A 2 16.02 32.91 -8.92
C ARG A 2 15.53 33.59 -10.19
N ALA A 3 14.70 34.61 -10.03
CA ALA A 3 14.24 35.46 -11.15
C ALA A 3 15.39 36.08 -11.96
N GLU A 4 16.56 36.29 -11.34
CA GLU A 4 17.78 36.77 -12.01
C GLU A 4 18.25 35.86 -13.15
N GLN A 5 18.13 34.53 -13.01
CA GLN A 5 18.54 33.61 -14.07
C GLN A 5 17.61 33.70 -15.28
N CYS A 6 16.30 33.83 -15.06
CA CYS A 6 15.36 34.09 -16.13
C CYS A 6 15.57 35.45 -16.80
N PHE A 7 16.01 36.46 -16.05
CA PHE A 7 16.37 37.77 -16.61
C PHE A 7 17.60 37.70 -17.53
N LEU A 8 18.64 36.97 -17.11
CA LEU A 8 19.81 36.72 -17.94
C LEU A 8 19.45 35.97 -19.23
N GLN A 9 18.52 35.02 -19.14
CA GLN A 9 18.05 34.22 -20.28
C GLN A 9 17.15 35.02 -21.24
N SER A 10 16.49 36.06 -20.73
CA SER A 10 15.77 37.06 -21.50
C SER A 10 16.71 38.00 -22.27
N ASN A 11 18.01 37.96 -21.97
CA ASN A 11 19.06 38.78 -22.56
C ASN A 11 18.74 40.29 -22.52
N GLY A 12 17.98 40.73 -21.51
CA GLY A 12 17.52 42.13 -21.37
C GLY A 12 16.41 42.55 -22.34
N SER A 13 15.85 41.63 -23.11
CA SER A 13 14.75 41.90 -24.04
C SER A 13 13.42 42.02 -23.29
N GLU A 14 12.48 42.85 -23.76
CA GLU A 14 11.08 42.80 -23.32
C GLU A 14 10.46 41.49 -23.80
N VAL A 15 10.47 40.48 -22.94
CA VAL A 15 9.86 39.18 -23.22
C VAL A 15 8.49 39.11 -22.58
N GLY A 16 7.51 38.57 -23.32
CA GLY A 16 6.13 38.48 -22.87
C GLY A 16 5.92 37.61 -21.63
N GLU A 17 4.78 37.77 -20.98
CA GLU A 17 4.36 37.06 -19.76
C GLU A 17 4.55 35.54 -19.81
N ASN A 18 4.26 34.94 -20.97
CA ASN A 18 4.39 33.48 -21.16
C ASN A 18 5.83 33.00 -20.98
N PHE A 19 6.82 33.76 -21.45
CA PHE A 19 8.23 33.41 -21.27
C PHE A 19 8.63 33.38 -19.79
N TRP A 20 8.21 34.40 -19.03
CA TRP A 20 8.51 34.47 -17.60
C TRP A 20 7.83 33.36 -16.81
N LYS A 21 6.57 33.03 -17.15
CA LYS A 21 5.86 31.89 -16.58
C LYS A 21 6.59 30.58 -16.88
N GLU A 22 6.97 30.34 -18.13
CA GLU A 22 7.64 29.12 -18.58
C GLU A 22 9.02 28.98 -17.90
N CYS A 23 9.82 30.05 -17.89
CA CYS A 23 11.17 30.03 -17.33
C CYS A 23 11.18 29.83 -15.80
N LEU A 24 10.33 30.55 -15.08
CA LEU A 24 10.25 30.42 -13.61
C LEU A 24 9.64 29.06 -13.21
N ARG A 25 8.73 28.51 -14.01
CA ARG A 25 8.23 27.14 -13.86
C ARG A 25 9.35 26.13 -14.10
N ASP A 26 10.15 26.29 -15.14
CA ASP A 26 11.30 25.41 -15.43
C ASP A 26 12.38 25.47 -14.34
N GLN A 27 12.65 26.65 -13.79
CA GLN A 27 13.51 26.82 -12.62
C GLN A 27 12.98 26.11 -11.37
N ALA A 28 11.66 26.13 -11.17
CA ALA A 28 11.02 25.38 -10.09
C ALA A 28 11.06 23.86 -10.34
N ARG A 29 10.93 23.41 -11.59
CA ARG A 29 11.09 22.00 -12.01
C ARG A 29 12.49 21.45 -11.74
N PHE A 30 13.53 22.24 -12.02
CA PHE A 30 14.94 21.83 -11.89
C PHE A 30 15.39 21.50 -10.45
N GLN A 31 14.54 21.75 -9.44
CA GLN A 31 14.84 21.45 -8.04
C GLN A 31 14.39 20.06 -7.57
N LEU A 32 13.57 19.31 -8.33
CA LEU A 32 13.06 18.00 -7.85
C LEU A 32 13.73 16.77 -8.46
N PHE A 33 13.95 16.73 -9.78
CA PHE A 33 14.55 15.55 -10.45
C PHE A 33 15.34 15.94 -11.69
N THR A 34 16.45 15.26 -11.94
CA THR A 34 17.18 15.32 -13.22
C THR A 34 16.36 14.66 -14.34
N THR A 35 16.65 14.99 -15.61
CA THR A 35 15.95 14.42 -16.77
C THR A 35 16.05 12.89 -16.83
N THR A 36 17.18 12.34 -16.41
CA THR A 36 17.40 10.89 -16.32
C THR A 36 16.58 10.24 -15.21
N GLU A 37 16.50 10.87 -14.04
CA GLU A 37 15.64 10.41 -12.93
C GLU A 37 14.17 10.46 -13.31
N ALA A 38 13.72 11.55 -13.93
CA ALA A 38 12.34 11.69 -14.41
C ALA A 38 12.00 10.60 -15.44
N ALA A 39 12.87 10.34 -16.42
CA ALA A 39 12.66 9.28 -17.40
C ALA A 39 12.58 7.89 -16.75
N PHE A 40 13.46 7.62 -15.78
CA PHE A 40 13.48 6.36 -15.05
C PHE A 40 12.18 6.14 -14.23
N PHE A 41 11.77 7.13 -13.44
CA PHE A 41 10.54 7.04 -12.66
C PHE A 41 9.30 6.92 -13.56
N THR A 42 9.25 7.68 -14.66
CA THR A 42 8.17 7.56 -15.65
C THR A 42 8.02 6.14 -16.17
N ALA A 43 9.14 5.53 -16.60
CA ALA A 43 9.14 4.16 -17.10
C ALA A 43 8.71 3.17 -16.03
N ALA A 44 9.26 3.27 -14.82
CA ALA A 44 8.94 2.39 -13.70
C ALA A 44 7.45 2.45 -13.33
N TYR A 45 6.89 3.65 -13.11
CA TYR A 45 5.48 3.83 -12.76
C TYR A 45 4.55 3.36 -13.90
N SER A 46 4.92 3.58 -15.15
CA SER A 46 4.16 3.11 -16.32
C SER A 46 4.11 1.57 -16.37
N ILE A 47 5.25 0.91 -16.13
CA ILE A 47 5.32 -0.57 -16.09
C ILE A 47 4.49 -1.10 -14.92
N ILE A 48 4.63 -0.52 -13.72
CA ILE A 48 3.86 -0.94 -12.53
C ILE A 48 2.36 -0.77 -12.78
N CYS A 49 1.94 0.35 -13.38
CA CYS A 49 0.56 0.61 -13.76
C CYS A 49 0.05 -0.47 -14.74
N GLY A 50 0.76 -0.69 -15.85
CA GLY A 50 0.38 -1.67 -16.86
C GLY A 50 0.29 -3.10 -16.31
N VAL A 51 1.30 -3.54 -15.57
CA VAL A 51 1.30 -4.86 -14.91
C VAL A 51 0.18 -4.94 -13.87
N GLY A 52 -0.03 -3.89 -13.08
CA GLY A 52 -1.07 -3.81 -12.06
C GLY A 52 -2.47 -3.95 -12.65
N LEU A 53 -2.77 -3.22 -13.72
CA LEU A 53 -4.05 -3.29 -14.43
C LEU A 53 -4.29 -4.66 -15.06
N LEU A 54 -3.29 -5.17 -15.79
CA LEU A 54 -3.41 -6.45 -16.50
C LEU A 54 -3.54 -7.63 -15.52
N SER A 55 -2.66 -7.71 -14.53
CA SER A 55 -2.62 -8.84 -13.59
C SER A 55 -3.85 -8.89 -12.68
N ASN A 56 -4.22 -7.76 -12.06
CA ASN A 56 -5.37 -7.71 -11.17
C ASN A 56 -6.68 -7.77 -11.96
N GLY A 57 -6.77 -7.12 -13.13
CA GLY A 57 -7.93 -7.20 -14.02
C GLY A 57 -8.17 -8.61 -14.52
N LEU A 58 -7.12 -9.33 -14.94
CA LEU A 58 -7.23 -10.73 -15.35
C LEU A 58 -7.65 -11.63 -14.19
N LEU A 59 -7.13 -11.42 -12.99
CA LEU A 59 -7.53 -12.18 -11.80
C LEU A 59 -9.01 -11.98 -11.47
N ILE A 60 -9.51 -10.75 -11.52
CA ILE A 60 -10.94 -10.43 -11.38
C ILE A 60 -11.72 -11.16 -12.48
N TYR A 61 -11.34 -10.98 -13.75
CA TYR A 61 -12.01 -11.60 -14.89
C TYR A 61 -12.13 -13.13 -14.74
N VAL A 62 -11.04 -13.83 -14.44
CA VAL A 62 -11.03 -15.30 -14.30
C VAL A 62 -11.92 -15.78 -13.15
N LEU A 63 -11.94 -15.05 -12.02
CA LEU A 63 -12.79 -15.39 -10.87
C LEU A 63 -14.28 -15.10 -11.15
N PHE A 64 -14.57 -14.10 -11.99
CA PHE A 64 -15.93 -13.82 -12.43
C PHE A 64 -16.43 -14.79 -13.50
N ALA A 65 -15.60 -15.13 -14.48
CA ALA A 65 -15.90 -16.05 -15.58
C ALA A 65 -15.98 -17.53 -15.14
N SER A 66 -15.52 -17.86 -13.93
CA SER A 66 -15.62 -19.22 -13.42
C SER A 66 -17.08 -19.62 -13.17
N LEU A 67 -17.56 -20.65 -13.87
CA LEU A 67 -18.89 -21.25 -13.65
C LEU A 67 -19.00 -22.03 -12.31
N LYS A 68 -17.90 -22.11 -11.55
CA LYS A 68 -17.88 -22.81 -10.26
C LYS A 68 -18.50 -21.94 -9.17
N LYS A 69 -19.20 -22.58 -8.22
CA LYS A 69 -19.74 -21.90 -7.03
C LYS A 69 -18.60 -21.19 -6.27
N ARG A 70 -18.70 -19.87 -6.14
CA ARG A 70 -17.75 -19.05 -5.38
C ARG A 70 -17.82 -19.40 -3.91
N ASN A 71 -16.65 -19.52 -3.30
CA ASN A 71 -16.52 -19.67 -1.85
C ASN A 71 -16.08 -18.35 -1.21
N PRO A 72 -16.24 -18.15 0.12
CA PRO A 72 -15.84 -16.91 0.79
C PRO A 72 -14.39 -16.46 0.56
N GLY A 73 -13.47 -17.40 0.32
CA GLY A 73 -12.08 -17.06 0.03
C GLY A 73 -11.92 -16.39 -1.33
N ASP A 74 -12.75 -16.77 -2.31
CA ASP A 74 -12.71 -16.15 -3.64
C ASP A 74 -13.17 -14.68 -3.56
N VAL A 75 -14.07 -14.33 -2.62
CA VAL A 75 -14.51 -12.95 -2.37
C VAL A 75 -13.35 -12.09 -1.88
N PHE A 76 -12.55 -12.58 -0.92
CA PHE A 76 -11.40 -11.84 -0.42
C PHE A 76 -10.28 -11.70 -1.46
N ILE A 77 -10.09 -12.71 -2.32
CA ILE A 77 -9.15 -12.60 -3.45
C ILE A 77 -9.61 -11.53 -4.43
N ILE A 78 -10.91 -11.47 -4.76
CA ILE A 78 -11.48 -10.39 -5.59
C ILE A 78 -11.31 -9.04 -4.90
N ASN A 79 -11.54 -8.94 -3.59
CA ASN A 79 -11.37 -7.68 -2.85
C ASN A 79 -9.94 -7.16 -2.95
N LEU A 80 -8.95 -8.05 -2.75
CA LEU A 80 -7.55 -7.71 -2.89
C LEU A 80 -7.21 -7.27 -4.33
N ALA A 81 -7.65 -8.02 -5.33
CA ALA A 81 -7.44 -7.68 -6.73
C ALA A 81 -8.08 -6.34 -7.11
N LEU A 82 -9.31 -6.07 -6.63
CA LEU A 82 -10.01 -4.83 -6.85
C LEU A 82 -9.27 -3.64 -6.23
N SER A 83 -8.80 -3.77 -4.98
CA SER A 83 -8.05 -2.70 -4.32
C SER A 83 -6.77 -2.34 -5.08
N ASN A 84 -6.04 -3.35 -5.59
CA ASN A 84 -4.82 -3.14 -6.38
C ASN A 84 -5.10 -2.60 -7.78
N PHE A 85 -6.19 -3.05 -8.41
CA PHE A 85 -6.63 -2.52 -9.69
C PHE A 85 -6.99 -1.04 -9.59
N LEU A 86 -7.73 -0.64 -8.55
CA LEU A 86 -8.09 0.76 -8.31
C LEU A 86 -6.85 1.62 -8.05
N LEU A 87 -5.86 1.12 -7.30
CA LEU A 87 -4.59 1.82 -7.13
C LEU A 87 -3.88 2.01 -8.49
N ALA A 88 -3.76 0.95 -9.29
CA ALA A 88 -3.10 1.03 -10.59
C ALA A 88 -3.84 1.97 -11.56
N ALA A 89 -5.17 1.96 -11.56
CA ALA A 89 -5.99 2.77 -12.46
C ALA A 89 -6.07 4.24 -12.04
N LEU A 90 -6.22 4.52 -10.75
CA LEU A 90 -6.64 5.83 -10.24
C LEU A 90 -5.55 6.58 -9.48
N TYR A 91 -4.50 5.90 -9.02
CA TYR A 91 -3.42 6.57 -8.28
C TYR A 91 -2.18 6.76 -9.14
N ILE A 92 -1.64 5.67 -9.71
CA ILE A 92 -0.33 5.71 -10.38
C ILE A 92 -0.28 6.75 -11.52
N PRO A 93 -1.30 6.87 -12.40
CA PRO A 93 -1.28 7.89 -13.46
C PRO A 93 -1.32 9.32 -12.90
N PHE A 94 -2.13 9.55 -11.87
CA PHE A 94 -2.37 10.88 -11.31
C PHE A 94 -1.25 11.37 -10.39
N LEU A 95 -0.44 10.45 -9.84
CA LEU A 95 0.73 10.79 -9.04
C LEU A 95 1.86 11.34 -9.92
N TRP A 96 2.13 10.69 -11.05
CA TRP A 96 3.33 10.96 -11.84
C TRP A 96 3.16 12.10 -12.85
N LEU A 97 1.96 12.26 -13.42
CA LEU A 97 1.69 13.31 -14.43
C LEU A 97 1.98 14.74 -13.92
N PRO A 98 1.54 15.17 -12.72
CA PRO A 98 1.81 16.52 -12.21
C PRO A 98 3.28 16.74 -11.83
N VAL A 99 3.98 15.68 -11.40
CA VAL A 99 5.42 15.74 -11.08
C VAL A 99 6.23 16.03 -12.35
N ASN A 100 5.80 15.49 -13.49
CA ASN A 100 6.41 15.76 -14.78
C ASN A 100 6.03 17.15 -15.35
N GLU A 101 4.78 17.58 -15.17
CA GLU A 101 4.31 18.88 -15.66
C GLU A 101 4.76 20.06 -14.76
N GLY A 102 5.17 19.80 -13.53
CA GLY A 102 5.60 20.81 -12.56
C GLY A 102 4.45 21.66 -12.00
N ASP A 103 3.21 21.34 -12.34
CA ASP A 103 2.00 22.03 -11.90
C ASP A 103 0.88 21.01 -11.66
N PHE A 104 0.20 21.13 -10.53
CA PHE A 104 -0.95 20.32 -10.16
C PHE A 104 -2.25 21.03 -10.56
N THR A 105 -2.72 20.75 -11.76
CA THR A 105 -3.90 21.40 -12.36
C THR A 105 -5.22 20.64 -12.10
N HIS A 106 -5.16 19.47 -11.46
CA HIS A 106 -6.32 18.58 -11.27
C HIS A 106 -7.29 19.01 -10.15
N GLY A 107 -6.99 20.07 -9.41
CA GLY A 107 -7.88 20.62 -8.37
C GLY A 107 -7.86 19.89 -7.02
N LEU A 108 -8.47 20.49 -6.00
CA LEU A 108 -8.31 20.08 -4.60
C LEU A 108 -8.84 18.66 -4.32
N PHE A 109 -9.94 18.28 -4.97
CA PHE A 109 -10.52 16.94 -4.82
C PHE A 109 -9.52 15.86 -5.22
N PHE A 110 -8.90 15.98 -6.40
CA PHE A 110 -7.91 15.01 -6.87
C PHE A 110 -6.64 15.05 -6.03
N CYS A 111 -6.21 16.21 -5.55
CA CYS A 111 -5.06 16.33 -4.63
C CYS A 111 -5.28 15.47 -3.37
N LYS A 112 -6.43 15.62 -2.71
CA LYS A 112 -6.77 14.84 -1.51
C LYS A 112 -6.96 13.36 -1.83
N PHE A 113 -7.72 13.05 -2.88
CA PHE A 113 -8.07 11.67 -3.23
C PHE A 113 -6.85 10.86 -3.69
N ALA A 114 -6.00 11.42 -4.55
CA ALA A 114 -4.80 10.76 -5.03
C ALA A 114 -3.83 10.45 -3.87
N ASN A 115 -3.74 11.29 -2.85
CA ASN A 115 -2.86 11.01 -1.70
C ASN A 115 -3.49 10.08 -0.66
N ALA A 116 -4.83 9.98 -0.60
CA ALA A 116 -5.52 9.05 0.31
C ALA A 116 -5.66 7.62 -0.23
N LEU A 117 -5.71 7.47 -1.56
CA LEU A 117 -5.87 6.17 -2.23
C LEU A 117 -4.76 5.14 -1.90
N PRO A 118 -3.47 5.49 -1.88
CA PRO A 118 -2.39 4.57 -1.50
C PRO A 118 -2.57 4.02 -0.10
N GLY A 119 -2.77 4.91 0.87
CA GLY A 119 -3.06 4.50 2.26
C GLY A 119 -4.23 3.52 2.30
N SER A 120 -5.32 3.87 1.63
CA SER A 120 -6.55 3.06 1.60
C SER A 120 -6.30 1.68 0.97
N ASN A 121 -5.52 1.61 -0.12
CA ASN A 121 -5.13 0.36 -0.76
C ASN A 121 -4.34 -0.54 0.19
N ILE A 122 -3.36 0.03 0.90
CA ILE A 122 -2.49 -0.73 1.80
C ILE A 122 -3.31 -1.26 2.98
N PHE A 123 -4.12 -0.41 3.62
CA PHE A 123 -5.05 -0.85 4.68
C PHE A 123 -5.98 -1.96 4.18
N CYS A 124 -6.62 -1.75 3.02
CA CYS A 124 -7.57 -2.72 2.46
C CYS A 124 -6.89 -4.06 2.15
N SER A 125 -5.73 -4.02 1.50
CA SER A 125 -4.97 -5.22 1.13
C SER A 125 -4.54 -6.00 2.35
N THR A 126 -3.95 -5.31 3.33
CA THR A 126 -3.38 -5.94 4.52
C THR A 126 -4.46 -6.50 5.44
N LEU A 127 -5.56 -5.77 5.67
CA LEU A 127 -6.72 -6.27 6.43
C LEU A 127 -7.37 -7.47 5.72
N THR A 128 -7.42 -7.46 4.39
CA THR A 128 -7.94 -8.59 3.60
C THR A 128 -7.08 -9.84 3.80
N ILE A 129 -5.74 -9.70 3.74
CA ILE A 129 -4.82 -10.83 3.94
C ILE A 129 -4.92 -11.37 5.38
N ALA A 130 -5.07 -10.50 6.38
CA ALA A 130 -5.31 -10.89 7.77
C ALA A 130 -6.61 -11.70 7.92
N VAL A 131 -7.72 -11.22 7.35
CA VAL A 131 -9.00 -11.94 7.37
C VAL A 131 -8.91 -13.27 6.62
N MET A 132 -8.19 -13.32 5.49
CA MET A 132 -7.93 -14.58 4.78
C MET A 132 -7.20 -15.58 5.66
N ALA A 133 -6.21 -15.16 6.46
CA ALA A 133 -5.47 -16.03 7.38
C ALA A 133 -6.40 -16.61 8.46
N VAL A 134 -7.26 -15.77 9.01
CA VAL A 134 -8.27 -16.17 10.01
C VAL A 134 -9.30 -17.13 9.41
N ASP A 135 -9.87 -16.82 8.24
CA ASP A 135 -10.82 -17.70 7.52
C ASP A 135 -10.19 -19.06 7.22
N ARG A 136 -8.92 -19.09 6.76
CA ARG A 136 -8.21 -20.34 6.51
C ARG A 136 -8.00 -21.15 7.78
N TYR A 137 -7.61 -20.52 8.89
CA TYR A 137 -7.47 -21.20 10.18
C TYR A 137 -8.78 -21.86 10.60
N TYR A 138 -9.88 -21.11 10.65
CA TYR A 138 -11.18 -21.67 11.07
C TYR A 138 -11.72 -22.70 10.09
N ALA A 139 -11.51 -22.53 8.78
CA ALA A 139 -11.89 -23.53 7.80
C ALA A 139 -11.20 -24.87 8.07
N VAL A 140 -9.89 -24.87 8.31
CA VAL A 140 -9.12 -26.09 8.58
C VAL A 140 -9.46 -26.71 9.93
N VAL A 141 -9.67 -25.89 10.97
CA VAL A 141 -10.01 -26.38 12.31
C VAL A 141 -11.42 -26.98 12.35
N ASN A 142 -12.39 -26.33 11.71
CA ASN A 142 -13.80 -26.74 11.73
C ASN A 142 -14.13 -27.84 10.71
N MET A 143 -13.27 -28.10 9.72
CA MET A 143 -13.41 -29.25 8.81
C MET A 143 -13.57 -30.60 9.54
N ASN A 144 -13.13 -30.71 10.80
CA ASN A 144 -13.27 -31.91 11.63
C ASN A 144 -14.60 -32.03 12.42
N LYS A 145 -15.46 -31.00 12.46
CA LYS A 145 -16.63 -30.94 13.36
C LYS A 145 -18.00 -31.08 12.68
N SER A 146 -18.04 -31.64 11.47
CA SER A 146 -19.23 -31.73 10.61
C SER A 146 -19.62 -30.40 9.95
N GLN A 147 -20.30 -30.57 8.83
CA GLN A 147 -20.47 -29.67 7.69
C GLN A 147 -21.47 -28.54 7.96
N ILE A 148 -21.30 -27.77 9.04
CA ILE A 148 -22.18 -26.64 9.33
C ILE A 148 -21.66 -25.40 8.59
N SER A 149 -22.35 -25.17 7.48
CA SER A 149 -22.35 -24.05 6.56
C SER A 149 -22.53 -22.67 7.24
N THR A 150 -21.51 -22.18 7.95
CA THR A 150 -21.40 -20.74 8.31
C THR A 150 -20.49 -19.96 7.36
N ARG A 151 -19.94 -20.59 6.32
CA ARG A 151 -19.19 -19.92 5.24
C ARG A 151 -20.14 -19.32 4.21
N ASN A 152 -20.87 -18.30 4.64
CA ASN A 152 -21.79 -17.55 3.79
C ASN A 152 -21.04 -16.50 2.97
N ASN A 153 -21.23 -16.49 1.64
CA ASN A 153 -20.67 -15.46 0.76
C ASN A 153 -21.18 -14.06 1.14
N TYR A 154 -22.42 -13.95 1.65
CA TYR A 154 -22.95 -12.67 2.14
C TYR A 154 -22.12 -12.12 3.31
N PHE A 155 -21.73 -12.97 4.27
CA PHE A 155 -20.86 -12.54 5.37
C PHE A 155 -19.49 -12.09 4.87
N ALA A 156 -18.90 -12.79 3.90
CA ALA A 156 -17.62 -12.39 3.30
C ALA A 156 -17.71 -11.03 2.60
N ILE A 157 -18.82 -10.75 1.90
CA ILE A 157 -19.07 -9.46 1.24
C ILE A 157 -19.23 -8.35 2.30
N LEU A 158 -19.96 -8.61 3.39
CA LEU A 158 -20.10 -7.64 4.49
C LEU A 158 -18.74 -7.32 5.13
N VAL A 159 -17.91 -8.34 5.38
CA VAL A 159 -16.56 -8.14 5.91
C VAL A 159 -15.69 -7.37 4.93
N ALA A 160 -15.76 -7.67 3.62
CA ALA A 160 -15.05 -6.89 2.60
C ALA A 160 -15.50 -5.41 2.59
N GLY A 161 -16.80 -5.15 2.68
CA GLY A 161 -17.32 -3.78 2.80
C GLY A 161 -16.84 -3.06 4.06
N LEU A 162 -16.80 -3.75 5.20
CA LEU A 162 -16.25 -3.21 6.45
C LEU A 162 -14.76 -2.88 6.32
N ILE A 163 -13.99 -3.74 5.65
CA ILE A 163 -12.57 -3.48 5.38
C ILE A 163 -12.39 -2.17 4.61
N TRP A 164 -13.22 -1.90 3.59
CA TRP A 164 -13.18 -0.64 2.86
C TRP A 164 -13.47 0.57 3.75
N ILE A 165 -14.52 0.49 4.57
CA ILE A 165 -14.89 1.58 5.49
C ILE A 165 -13.74 1.87 6.45
N VAL A 166 -13.16 0.83 7.07
CA VAL A 166 -12.03 0.98 8.00
C VAL A 166 -10.79 1.53 7.27
N ALA A 167 -10.49 1.02 6.07
CA ALA A 167 -9.33 1.49 5.29
C ALA A 167 -9.43 2.96 4.91
N LEU A 168 -10.61 3.42 4.51
CA LEU A 168 -10.88 4.82 4.20
C LEU A 168 -10.82 5.69 5.47
N ALA A 169 -11.39 5.23 6.58
CA ALA A 169 -11.35 5.94 7.85
C ALA A 169 -9.91 6.12 8.36
N LEU A 170 -9.07 5.09 8.24
CA LEU A 170 -7.65 5.17 8.62
C LEU A 170 -6.82 6.04 7.67
N SER A 171 -7.29 6.24 6.43
CA SER A 171 -6.66 7.12 5.43
C SER A 171 -7.19 8.56 5.48
N LEU A 172 -8.14 8.84 6.37
CA LEU A 172 -8.75 10.15 6.53
C LEU A 172 -7.75 11.29 6.82
N PRO A 173 -6.66 11.10 7.60
CA PRO A 173 -5.67 12.16 7.81
C PRO A 173 -5.13 12.74 6.50
N TYR A 174 -4.92 11.91 5.47
CA TYR A 174 -4.49 12.40 4.16
C TYR A 174 -5.55 13.25 3.47
N LEU A 175 -6.82 12.85 3.53
CA LEU A 175 -7.91 13.64 2.98
C LEU A 175 -8.04 15.01 3.68
N LEU A 176 -7.79 15.04 4.98
CA LEU A 176 -7.91 16.26 5.78
C LEU A 176 -6.72 17.20 5.59
N HIS A 177 -5.49 16.67 5.58
CA HIS A 177 -4.27 17.47 5.64
C HIS A 177 -3.68 17.83 4.28
N TYR A 178 -3.98 17.10 3.19
CA TYR A 178 -3.50 17.52 1.86
C TYR A 178 -4.29 18.71 1.33
N ASN A 179 -3.55 19.71 0.84
CA ASN A 179 -4.10 20.94 0.30
C ASN A 179 -3.29 21.42 -0.91
N LEU A 180 -3.91 22.30 -1.69
CA LEU A 180 -3.24 22.98 -2.80
C LEU A 180 -2.46 24.19 -2.28
N LEU A 181 -1.18 24.25 -2.61
CA LEU A 181 -0.32 25.39 -2.37
C LEU A 181 0.04 26.02 -3.71
N SER A 182 -0.45 27.24 -3.95
CA SER A 182 -0.14 28.01 -5.14
C SER A 182 1.02 28.95 -4.88
N PHE A 183 2.08 28.81 -5.68
CA PHE A 183 3.21 29.73 -5.69
C PHE A 183 2.89 30.89 -6.63
N ARG A 184 3.02 32.12 -6.12
CA ARG A 184 2.64 33.36 -6.80
C ARG A 184 3.88 34.16 -7.20
N PHE A 185 3.77 34.98 -8.24
CA PHE A 185 4.80 35.96 -8.57
C PHE A 185 5.01 36.95 -7.40
N PRO A 186 6.26 37.35 -7.09
CA PRO A 186 6.49 38.43 -6.15
C PRO A 186 5.86 39.73 -6.66
N LEU A 187 5.15 40.45 -5.78
CA LEU A 187 4.39 41.67 -6.11
C LEU A 187 5.25 42.74 -6.83
N GLU A 188 6.54 42.79 -6.52
CA GLU A 188 7.55 43.66 -7.11
C GLU A 188 7.72 43.48 -8.64
N TYR A 189 7.45 42.28 -9.15
CA TYR A 189 7.49 41.98 -10.59
C TYR A 189 6.12 42.08 -11.26
N ALA A 190 5.02 41.83 -10.53
CA ALA A 190 3.66 41.96 -11.05
C ALA A 190 3.33 43.42 -11.45
N LEU A 191 3.82 44.39 -10.66
CA LEU A 191 3.74 45.82 -10.97
C LEU A 191 4.44 46.19 -12.28
N ARG A 192 5.52 45.48 -12.64
CA ARG A 192 6.29 45.71 -13.87
C ARG A 192 5.50 45.37 -15.14
N PHE A 193 4.50 44.51 -15.04
CA PHE A 193 3.61 44.13 -16.14
C PHE A 193 2.26 44.85 -16.10
N ASN A 194 2.10 45.87 -15.25
CA ASN A 194 0.87 46.66 -15.09
C ASN A 194 -0.40 45.79 -14.92
N LYS A 195 -0.29 44.70 -14.15
CA LYS A 195 -1.43 43.82 -13.82
C LYS A 195 -1.86 44.03 -12.37
N THR A 196 -3.18 44.09 -12.18
CA THR A 196 -3.86 44.13 -10.87
C THR A 196 -4.21 42.74 -10.35
N GLU A 197 -4.11 41.70 -11.19
CA GLU A 197 -4.42 40.31 -10.82
C GLU A 197 -3.18 39.52 -10.38
N GLU A 198 -3.35 38.67 -9.37
CA GLU A 198 -2.31 37.77 -8.88
C GLU A 198 -1.97 36.70 -9.92
N ILE A 199 -0.73 36.68 -10.40
CA ILE A 199 -0.27 35.66 -11.34
C ILE A 199 0.19 34.43 -10.56
N ILE A 200 -0.53 33.31 -10.71
CA ILE A 200 -0.13 32.00 -10.19
C ILE A 200 0.92 31.41 -11.13
N LEU A 201 2.07 31.00 -10.57
CA LEU A 201 3.19 30.44 -11.32
C LEU A 201 3.05 28.93 -11.51
N PHE A 202 2.82 28.24 -10.40
CA PHE A 202 2.51 26.81 -10.34
C PHE A 202 1.78 26.50 -9.03
N THR A 203 0.99 25.44 -9.05
CA THR A 203 0.31 24.89 -7.88
C THR A 203 0.87 23.52 -7.57
N THR A 204 1.08 23.23 -6.30
CA THR A 204 1.50 21.92 -5.83
C THR A 204 0.45 21.33 -4.91
N CYS A 205 0.35 20.01 -4.88
CA CYS A 205 -0.41 19.28 -3.88
C CYS A 205 0.56 18.85 -2.77
N THR A 206 0.39 19.38 -1.56
CA THR A 206 1.29 19.13 -0.44
C THR A 206 0.52 18.84 0.84
N LEU A 207 1.17 18.13 1.78
CA LEU A 207 0.65 17.95 3.12
C LEU A 207 0.75 19.28 3.87
N ARG A 208 -0.39 19.95 4.07
CA ARG A 208 -0.47 21.24 4.76
C ARG A 208 -1.72 21.27 5.64
N PRO A 209 -1.64 20.78 6.89
CA PRO A 209 -2.76 20.74 7.82
C PRO A 209 -3.37 22.13 8.03
N GLN A 210 -4.67 22.28 7.76
CA GLN A 210 -5.38 23.56 7.92
C GLN A 210 -5.25 24.12 9.34
N SER A 211 -5.28 23.25 10.35
CA SER A 211 -5.09 23.58 11.75
C SER A 211 -3.77 24.30 12.04
N CYS A 212 -2.71 24.04 11.27
CA CYS A 212 -1.42 24.72 11.42
C CYS A 212 -1.43 26.12 10.78
N VAL A 213 -2.26 26.33 9.75
CA VAL A 213 -2.36 27.61 9.00
C VAL A 213 -3.31 28.59 9.70
N ASP A 214 -4.48 28.12 10.11
CA ASP A 214 -5.52 28.97 10.74
C ASP A 214 -5.10 29.48 12.13
N SER A 215 -4.04 28.91 12.72
CA SER A 215 -3.50 29.30 14.02
C SER A 215 -2.75 30.65 14.00
N GLY A 216 -2.56 31.27 12.83
CA GLY A 216 -1.88 32.58 12.71
C GLY A 216 -0.41 32.54 13.13
N LEU A 217 0.21 31.36 13.05
CA LEU A 217 1.60 31.12 13.44
C LEU A 217 2.58 31.79 12.46
N ASN A 218 3.78 32.12 12.94
CA ASN A 218 4.86 32.54 12.05
C ASN A 218 5.29 31.35 11.16
N ALA A 219 6.07 31.61 10.10
CA ALA A 219 6.46 30.58 9.13
C ALA A 219 7.26 29.41 9.75
N GLU A 220 8.00 29.64 10.83
CA GLU A 220 8.77 28.60 11.53
C GLU A 220 7.86 27.68 12.35
N ASP A 221 6.86 28.26 13.02
CA ASP A 221 5.90 27.53 13.85
C ASP A 221 4.89 26.75 12.99
N GLU A 222 4.44 27.30 11.84
CA GLU A 222 3.63 26.55 10.86
C GLU A 222 4.39 25.32 10.35
N LYS A 223 5.68 25.49 10.06
CA LYS A 223 6.56 24.39 9.63
C LYS A 223 6.70 23.33 10.73
N ARG A 224 6.99 23.73 11.96
CA ARG A 224 7.11 22.80 13.10
C ARG A 224 5.81 22.04 13.38
N CYS A 225 4.66 22.71 13.31
CA CYS A 225 3.34 22.07 13.43
C CYS A 225 3.11 21.04 12.32
N THR A 226 3.45 21.38 11.07
CA THR A 226 3.31 20.48 9.92
C THR A 226 4.19 19.24 10.07
N GLU A 227 5.46 19.41 10.45
CA GLU A 227 6.40 18.30 10.71
C GLU A 227 5.91 17.38 11.85
N GLN A 228 5.32 17.95 12.91
CA GLN A 228 4.74 17.17 14.00
C GLN A 228 3.54 16.34 13.55
N VAL A 229 2.63 16.92 12.77
CA VAL A 229 1.47 16.19 12.23
C VAL A 229 1.93 15.09 11.27
N GLU A 230 2.88 15.38 10.40
CA GLU A 230 3.47 14.40 9.47
C GLU A 230 4.10 13.22 10.22
N LEU A 231 4.87 13.49 11.28
CA LEU A 231 5.47 12.47 12.14
C LEU A 231 4.39 11.60 12.81
N VAL A 232 3.36 12.21 13.39
CA VAL A 232 2.27 11.49 14.05
C VAL A 232 1.52 10.61 13.06
N VAL A 233 1.19 11.12 11.87
CA VAL A 233 0.54 10.35 10.81
C VAL A 233 1.42 9.17 10.39
N SER A 234 2.70 9.41 10.15
CA SER A 234 3.67 8.36 9.77
C SER A 234 3.80 7.27 10.84
N ILE A 235 3.87 7.65 12.13
CA ILE A 235 3.95 6.68 13.24
C ILE A 235 2.64 5.88 13.35
N LEU A 236 1.49 6.54 13.35
CA LEU A 236 0.19 5.86 13.41
C LEU A 236 0.07 4.87 12.27
N GLN A 237 0.51 5.24 11.07
CA GLN A 237 0.52 4.35 9.92
C GLN A 237 1.45 3.18 10.09
N ALA A 238 2.71 3.38 10.50
CA ALA A 238 3.64 2.29 10.74
C ALA A 238 3.06 1.28 11.76
N VAL A 239 2.44 1.76 12.84
CA VAL A 239 1.82 0.91 13.85
C VAL A 239 0.60 0.16 13.31
N PHE A 240 -0.34 0.84 12.66
CA PHE A 240 -1.60 0.24 12.20
C PHE A 240 -1.45 -0.58 10.91
N LEU A 241 -0.50 -0.26 10.03
CA LEU A 241 -0.26 -0.93 8.76
C LEU A 241 0.72 -2.08 8.90
N TYR A 242 1.86 -1.85 9.56
CA TYR A 242 2.89 -2.87 9.65
C TYR A 242 2.70 -3.74 10.89
N LEU A 243 2.66 -3.15 12.10
CA LEU A 243 2.73 -3.94 13.33
C LEU A 243 1.45 -4.77 13.57
N VAL A 244 0.27 -4.13 13.58
CA VAL A 244 -0.99 -4.81 13.93
C VAL A 244 -1.29 -5.97 12.98
N PRO A 245 -1.24 -5.81 11.65
CA PRO A 245 -1.58 -6.89 10.74
C PRO A 245 -0.49 -7.95 10.65
N LEU A 246 0.79 -7.57 10.78
CA LEU A 246 1.87 -8.55 10.89
C LEU A 246 1.70 -9.42 12.13
N LEU A 247 1.34 -8.84 13.27
CA LEU A 247 1.04 -9.60 14.49
C LEU A 247 -0.13 -10.56 14.27
N ILE A 248 -1.23 -10.11 13.67
CA ILE A 248 -2.37 -10.97 13.35
C ILE A 248 -1.94 -12.11 12.40
N LEU A 249 -1.22 -11.79 11.33
CA LEU A 249 -0.73 -12.77 10.37
C LEU A 249 0.16 -13.79 11.03
N VAL A 250 1.16 -13.36 11.80
CA VAL A 250 2.10 -14.25 12.52
C VAL A 250 1.33 -15.15 13.50
N VAL A 251 0.45 -14.58 14.32
CA VAL A 251 -0.33 -15.36 15.31
C VAL A 251 -1.18 -16.43 14.64
N TYR A 252 -1.93 -16.09 13.58
CA TYR A 252 -2.81 -17.06 12.91
C TYR A 252 -2.03 -18.04 12.02
N CYS A 253 -0.91 -17.63 11.43
CA CYS A 253 0.02 -18.51 10.73
C CYS A 253 0.64 -19.55 11.68
N VAL A 254 1.11 -19.13 12.86
CA VAL A 254 1.64 -20.03 13.89
C VAL A 254 0.55 -20.97 14.41
N LYS A 255 -0.65 -20.46 14.72
CA LYS A 255 -1.78 -21.30 15.12
C LYS A 255 -2.15 -22.33 14.05
N LEU A 256 -2.15 -21.92 12.78
CA LEU A 256 -2.46 -22.80 11.65
C LEU A 256 -1.41 -23.89 11.46
N THR A 257 -0.12 -23.53 11.44
CA THR A 257 0.98 -24.51 11.33
C THR A 257 0.97 -25.49 12.50
N HIS A 258 0.81 -24.99 13.72
CA HIS A 258 0.74 -25.83 14.91
C HIS A 258 -0.44 -26.80 14.86
N PHE A 259 -1.63 -26.33 14.44
CA PHE A 259 -2.81 -27.20 14.27
C PHE A 259 -2.56 -28.28 13.21
N LEU A 260 -2.03 -27.90 12.05
CA LEU A 260 -1.72 -28.83 10.96
C LEU A 260 -0.71 -29.89 11.39
N HIS A 261 0.38 -29.48 12.05
CA HIS A 261 1.41 -30.39 12.55
C HIS A 261 0.86 -31.34 13.63
N LYS A 262 0.04 -30.82 14.57
CA LYS A 262 -0.62 -31.65 15.59
C LYS A 262 -1.60 -32.65 14.97
N ALA A 263 -2.34 -32.25 13.94
CA ALA A 263 -3.26 -33.14 13.22
C ALA A 263 -2.51 -34.25 12.47
N ASP A 264 -1.41 -33.91 11.79
CA ASP A 264 -0.56 -34.88 11.10
C ASP A 264 0.08 -35.87 12.07
N ARG A 265 0.64 -35.40 13.20
CA ARG A 265 1.18 -36.26 14.27
C ARG A 265 0.14 -37.23 14.81
N ARG A 266 -1.09 -36.78 15.07
CA ARG A 266 -2.19 -37.67 15.51
C ARG A 266 -2.53 -38.73 14.47
N ARG A 267 -2.46 -38.40 13.18
CA ARG A 267 -2.69 -39.38 12.10
C ARG A 267 -1.56 -40.40 12.00
N GLN A 268 -0.31 -39.96 12.04
CA GLN A 268 0.88 -40.82 12.09
C GLN A 268 0.76 -41.86 13.22
N LEU A 269 0.41 -41.42 14.43
CA LEU A 269 0.20 -42.31 15.58
C LEU A 269 -0.97 -43.30 15.37
N ARG A 270 -2.08 -42.88 14.77
CA ARG A 270 -3.20 -43.79 14.43
C ARG A 270 -2.81 -44.84 13.40
N LEU A 271 -1.98 -44.49 12.41
CA LEU A 271 -1.46 -45.42 11.40
C LEU A 271 -0.50 -46.43 12.02
N LEU A 272 0.40 -45.97 12.90
CA LEU A 272 1.29 -46.85 13.67
C LEU A 272 0.51 -47.79 14.61
N GLY A 273 -0.55 -47.30 15.26
CA GLY A 273 -1.45 -48.12 16.08
C GLY A 273 -2.21 -49.17 15.25
N ARG A 274 -2.74 -48.80 14.09
CA ARG A 274 -3.36 -49.75 13.15
C ARG A 274 -2.40 -50.83 12.66
N ARG A 275 -1.13 -50.47 12.41
CA ARG A 275 -0.09 -51.43 11.98
C ARG A 275 0.29 -52.42 13.10
N LYS A 276 0.26 -51.99 14.37
CA LYS A 276 0.49 -52.89 15.52
C LYS A 276 -0.70 -53.83 15.79
N ASN A 277 -1.93 -53.40 15.49
CA ASN A 277 -3.14 -54.21 15.73
C ASN A 277 -3.46 -55.23 14.62
N HIS A 278 -2.70 -55.24 13.51
CA HIS A 278 -2.77 -56.32 12.52
C HIS A 278 -1.63 -57.32 12.76
N PRO A 279 -1.92 -58.63 12.98
CA PRO A 279 -0.88 -59.65 13.10
C PRO A 279 -0.11 -59.80 11.78
N PRO A 280 1.15 -60.26 11.81
CA PRO A 280 1.93 -60.47 10.59
C PRO A 280 1.21 -61.46 9.67
N PRO A 281 1.24 -61.25 8.34
CA PRO A 281 0.70 -62.23 7.41
C PRO A 281 1.48 -63.55 7.56
N PRO A 282 0.81 -64.71 7.42
CA PRO A 282 1.49 -65.99 7.38
C PRO A 282 2.55 -66.01 6.26
N PRO A 283 3.61 -66.82 6.39
CA PRO A 283 4.71 -66.86 5.43
C PRO A 283 4.19 -67.16 4.01
N PRO A 284 4.84 -66.61 2.96
CA PRO A 284 4.26 -66.54 1.63
C PRO A 284 4.21 -67.92 0.97
N ILE A 285 3.01 -68.35 0.60
CA ILE A 285 2.82 -69.28 -0.52
C ILE A 285 2.75 -68.41 -1.76
N THR A 286 3.72 -68.59 -2.64
CA THR A 286 3.89 -68.00 -3.99
C THR A 286 2.63 -67.37 -4.60
N ALA A 287 2.61 -66.04 -4.74
CA ALA A 287 2.15 -65.32 -5.93
C ALA A 287 2.16 -63.79 -5.75
N SER A 288 2.76 -63.12 -6.74
CA SER A 288 2.37 -61.82 -7.32
C SER A 288 2.31 -60.56 -6.44
N SER A 289 3.35 -59.73 -6.61
CA SER A 289 3.31 -58.28 -6.79
C SER A 289 2.11 -57.52 -6.19
N GLY A 290 2.23 -57.12 -4.93
CA GLY A 290 1.32 -56.19 -4.26
C GLY A 290 2.13 -55.12 -3.54
N GLY A 291 2.24 -53.93 -4.15
CA GLY A 291 3.03 -52.81 -3.63
C GLY A 291 2.61 -52.35 -2.23
N ILE A 292 3.62 -52.00 -1.43
CA ILE A 292 3.45 -51.37 -0.12
C ILE A 292 2.76 -50.02 -0.31
N ILE A 293 1.52 -49.88 0.14
CA ILE A 293 0.83 -48.59 0.20
C ILE A 293 1.44 -47.80 1.36
N GLU A 294 2.46 -47.00 1.07
CA GLU A 294 2.91 -45.95 1.98
C GLU A 294 1.73 -45.03 2.30
N ALA A 295 1.46 -44.84 3.59
CA ALA A 295 0.45 -43.90 4.04
C ALA A 295 0.94 -42.46 3.79
N GLY A 296 0.69 -41.94 2.59
CA GLY A 296 1.01 -40.56 2.23
C GLY A 296 0.34 -39.51 3.14
N PRO A 297 0.80 -38.25 3.12
CA PRO A 297 0.39 -37.17 4.04
C PRO A 297 -1.12 -36.93 4.07
N VAL A 298 -1.63 -36.25 5.11
CA VAL A 298 -3.07 -35.95 5.26
C VAL A 298 -3.53 -35.38 3.92
N LYS A 299 -4.51 -36.02 3.26
CA LYS A 299 -5.14 -35.45 2.07
C LYS A 299 -6.02 -34.27 2.51
N THR A 300 -5.39 -33.20 3.00
CA THR A 300 -5.93 -31.86 2.84
C THR A 300 -6.22 -31.72 1.35
N PRO A 301 -7.43 -31.32 0.94
CA PRO A 301 -7.73 -31.16 -0.48
C PRO A 301 -6.60 -30.36 -1.14
N ALA A 302 -6.10 -30.78 -2.30
CA ALA A 302 -4.93 -30.13 -2.93
C ALA A 302 -5.12 -28.60 -3.07
N ARG A 303 -6.38 -28.15 -3.20
CA ARG A 303 -6.80 -26.75 -3.21
C ARG A 303 -6.54 -26.02 -1.88
N SER A 304 -6.69 -26.68 -0.74
CA SER A 304 -6.41 -26.12 0.60
C SER A 304 -4.91 -25.92 0.84
N THR A 305 -4.08 -26.90 0.44
CA THR A 305 -2.62 -26.81 0.61
C THR A 305 -2.02 -25.69 -0.23
N ARG A 306 -2.51 -25.50 -1.47
CA ARG A 306 -2.09 -24.37 -2.33
C ARG A 306 -2.48 -23.02 -1.73
N ALA A 307 -3.71 -22.89 -1.24
CA ALA A 307 -4.18 -21.65 -0.61
C ALA A 307 -3.36 -21.28 0.64
N ILE A 308 -2.97 -22.27 1.45
CA ILE A 308 -2.14 -22.06 2.64
C ILE A 308 -0.72 -21.61 2.25
N LYS A 309 -0.10 -22.26 1.25
CA LYS A 309 1.22 -21.84 0.74
C LYS A 309 1.20 -20.42 0.18
N LEU A 310 0.15 -20.08 -0.57
CA LEU A 310 -0.04 -18.73 -1.09
C LEU A 310 -0.17 -17.70 0.03
N LEU A 311 -0.92 -18.01 1.10
CA LEU A 311 -1.05 -17.13 2.26
C LEU A 311 0.30 -16.85 2.93
N PHE A 312 1.13 -17.88 3.14
CA PHE A 312 2.49 -17.70 3.67
C PHE A 312 3.36 -16.86 2.74
N ALA A 313 3.30 -17.09 1.43
CA ALA A 313 4.04 -16.31 0.45
C ALA A 313 3.62 -14.83 0.48
N MET A 314 2.32 -14.54 0.57
CA MET A 314 1.77 -13.18 0.67
C MET A 314 2.21 -12.48 1.95
N ALA A 315 2.19 -13.18 3.09
CA ALA A 315 2.66 -12.63 4.37
C ALA A 315 4.16 -12.35 4.36
N ALA A 316 4.96 -13.25 3.79
CA ALA A 316 6.41 -13.08 3.65
C ALA A 316 6.76 -11.94 2.69
N SER A 317 6.09 -11.85 1.54
CA SER A 317 6.29 -10.75 0.60
C SER A 317 5.90 -9.42 1.21
N TYR A 318 4.80 -9.37 1.99
CA TYR A 318 4.42 -8.16 2.70
C TYR A 318 5.52 -7.72 3.67
N ALA A 319 5.99 -8.62 4.52
CA ALA A 319 7.05 -8.31 5.48
C ALA A 319 8.35 -7.83 4.80
N LEU A 320 8.76 -8.48 3.70
CA LEU A 320 10.01 -8.16 3.00
C LEU A 320 9.95 -6.88 2.19
N VAL A 321 8.82 -6.60 1.52
CA VAL A 321 8.69 -5.43 0.64
C VAL A 321 8.42 -4.16 1.45
N TRP A 322 7.67 -4.26 2.55
CA TRP A 322 7.31 -3.09 3.37
C TRP A 322 8.39 -2.69 4.38
N MET A 323 9.16 -3.64 4.92
CA MET A 323 10.15 -3.34 5.96
C MET A 323 11.18 -2.27 5.55
N PRO A 324 11.77 -2.28 4.34
CA PRO A 324 12.74 -1.25 3.95
C PRO A 324 12.14 0.15 3.92
N PHE A 325 10.90 0.29 3.44
CA PHE A 325 10.19 1.57 3.38
C PHE A 325 9.94 2.12 4.79
N GLU A 326 9.44 1.29 5.70
CA GLU A 326 9.17 1.69 7.09
C GLU A 326 10.45 2.11 7.83
N VAL A 327 11.52 1.30 7.70
CA VAL A 327 12.81 1.60 8.34
C VAL A 327 13.42 2.89 7.78
N LEU A 328 13.38 3.07 6.46
CA LEU A 328 13.90 4.27 5.81
C LEU A 328 13.07 5.51 6.18
N SER A 329 11.74 5.40 6.18
CA SER A 329 10.83 6.49 6.56
C SER A 329 11.09 6.93 8.00
N LEU A 330 11.16 5.98 8.94
CA LEU A 330 11.47 6.27 10.34
C LEU A 330 12.86 6.89 10.51
N TYR A 331 13.86 6.36 9.78
CA TYR A 331 15.22 6.91 9.80
C TYR A 331 15.27 8.35 9.29
N ILE A 332 14.59 8.67 8.19
CA ILE A 332 14.54 10.02 7.63
C ILE A 332 13.86 10.98 8.61
N HIS A 333 12.74 10.59 9.21
CA HIS A 333 12.04 11.41 10.19
C HIS A 333 12.88 11.67 11.46
N LEU A 334 13.50 10.62 12.02
CA LEU A 334 14.38 10.77 13.19
C LEU A 334 15.63 11.62 12.88
N ARG A 335 16.11 11.56 11.63
CA ARG A 335 17.22 12.41 11.18
C ARG A 335 16.77 13.86 10.98
N SER A 336 15.57 14.10 10.46
CA SER A 336 15.05 15.47 10.30
C SER A 336 14.84 16.15 11.66
N SER A 337 14.37 15.40 12.67
CA SER A 337 14.23 15.91 14.05
C SER A 337 15.57 16.20 14.74
N HIS A 338 16.67 15.56 14.34
CA HIS A 338 18.00 15.85 14.88
C HIS A 338 18.59 17.15 14.34
N TRP A 339 18.28 17.53 13.09
CA TRP A 339 18.73 18.80 12.53
C TRP A 339 18.10 20.01 13.21
N THR A 340 16.88 19.89 13.73
CA THR A 340 16.22 21.01 14.42
C THR A 340 16.86 21.32 15.77
N GLU A 341 17.35 20.34 16.53
CA GLU A 341 18.14 20.60 17.76
C GLU A 341 19.54 21.16 17.43
N ASP A 342 20.26 20.57 16.48
CA ASP A 342 21.63 21.01 16.16
C ASP A 342 21.68 22.39 15.48
N THR A 343 20.63 22.78 14.74
CA THR A 343 20.56 24.09 14.08
C THR A 343 20.17 25.19 15.07
N VAL A 344 19.27 24.93 16.02
CA VAL A 344 18.91 25.89 17.08
C VAL A 344 20.11 26.17 18.01
N THR A 345 20.91 25.14 18.30
CA THR A 345 22.10 25.29 19.17
C THR A 345 23.26 26.01 18.46
N LYS A 346 23.34 25.95 17.13
CA LYS A 346 24.33 26.68 16.31
C LYS A 346 23.94 28.11 15.95
N VAL A 347 22.67 28.48 16.09
CA VAL A 347 22.20 29.86 15.89
C VAL A 347 22.14 30.64 17.20
N MET A 348 22.05 29.96 18.35
CA MET A 348 22.13 30.58 19.69
C MET A 348 23.55 30.69 20.29
N ARG A 349 24.59 30.34 19.53
CA ARG A 349 25.99 30.49 19.93
C ARG A 349 26.73 31.25 18.84
#